data_AF-A0A2N6DBV1-F1
#
_entry.id   AF-A0A2N6DBV1-F1
#
_cell.length_a   1.000
_cell.length_b   1.000
_cell.length_c   1.000
_cell.angle_alpha   90.00
_cell.angle_beta   90.00
_cell.angle_gamma   90.00
#
_symmetry.space_group_name_H-M   'P 1'
#
loop_
_entity.id
_entity.type
_entity.pdbx_description
1 polymer ?
#
loop_
_entity_poly.entity_id
_entity_poly.type
_entity_poly.pdbx_seq_one_letter_code
_entity_poly.pdbx_strand_id
1 'polypeptide(L)'
;MPSHSDKRILIAGAGAIGSFYGGLMAKAGYNVELLARGPHLQAMQNSGTLNIKSWKYGEPSIKVKAVREADGIYDLIILCVKTQDTLTTCAQLKDSLAPDGCVLSFQNGVENPDIIAGFFGSERVLAASLFVGLWIDPPGTVNHTASGDCIFGAWSDQSKIFENIIKEIFDQSGISSEISSDIRHTLWSKLVWNVAYNPLSALLESTCGPMIKSDTVRPLIENMVLEVVAAAKMHGVTITEKEWREKIEHRDSLDKYKTSMLQDIERHRNPEVDGILGPVIRTHEANGQKAPYCDTILRSLEFKYGGSFIYCPRLTVDMVVKKDDCILLIERKNEPHGWALPGGFVDYGEFVEDAAKRELLEETGIEAGEIHLLGVYSDPARDKRGHTASVVYYTTAKRDPIAGDDAKNAKFFTIRGLPDDIVFDHKKIINDYLIKS
;
A
#
# COMPACT_ATOMS: atom_id res chain seq x y z
N MET A 1 32.88 -32.83 -13.77
CA MET A 1 31.76 -32.27 -12.99
C MET A 1 30.93 -31.47 -13.98
N PRO A 2 29.59 -31.60 -14.01
CA PRO A 2 28.76 -30.70 -14.82
C PRO A 2 29.08 -29.27 -14.42
N SER A 3 29.23 -28.36 -15.37
CA SER A 3 29.43 -26.94 -15.03
C SER A 3 28.21 -26.45 -14.26
N HIS A 4 28.42 -25.63 -13.24
CA HIS A 4 27.37 -25.07 -12.39
C HIS A 4 26.25 -24.33 -13.19
N SER A 5 26.49 -24.05 -14.47
CA SER A 5 25.54 -23.54 -15.47
C SER A 5 24.32 -24.42 -15.76
N ASP A 6 24.35 -25.72 -15.42
CA ASP A 6 23.27 -26.65 -15.79
C ASP A 6 22.09 -26.64 -14.82
N LYS A 7 22.24 -26.01 -13.63
CA LYS A 7 21.17 -25.94 -12.64
C LYS A 7 20.03 -25.02 -13.10
N ARG A 8 18.81 -25.53 -13.06
CA ARG A 8 17.59 -24.76 -13.37
C ARG A 8 17.07 -24.08 -12.12
N ILE A 9 16.95 -22.75 -12.21
CA ILE A 9 16.48 -21.90 -11.11
C ILE A 9 15.13 -21.30 -11.50
N LEU A 10 14.11 -21.54 -10.69
CA LEU A 10 12.82 -20.85 -10.81
C LEU A 10 12.75 -19.70 -9.81
N ILE A 11 12.47 -18.51 -10.30
CA ILE A 11 12.06 -17.39 -9.46
C ILE A 11 10.53 -17.35 -9.44
N ALA A 12 9.94 -17.90 -8.39
CA ALA A 12 8.51 -17.93 -8.18
C ALA A 12 8.03 -16.57 -7.63
N GLY A 13 7.64 -15.67 -8.53
CA GLY A 13 7.24 -14.30 -8.22
C GLY A 13 8.27 -13.25 -8.64
N ALA A 14 8.35 -12.97 -9.94
CA ALA A 14 9.21 -11.91 -10.50
C ALA A 14 8.56 -10.52 -10.38
N GLY A 15 8.30 -10.12 -9.12
CA GLY A 15 8.13 -8.73 -8.72
C GLY A 15 9.49 -8.04 -8.59
N ALA A 16 9.58 -6.93 -7.86
CA ALA A 16 10.83 -6.17 -7.74
C ALA A 16 12.00 -7.01 -7.17
N ILE A 17 11.78 -7.75 -6.09
CA ILE A 17 12.78 -8.65 -5.47
C ILE A 17 13.14 -9.79 -6.43
N GLY A 18 12.17 -10.55 -6.89
CA GLY A 18 12.41 -11.71 -7.76
C GLY A 18 13.11 -11.32 -9.06
N SER A 19 12.66 -10.25 -9.73
CA SER A 19 13.30 -9.77 -10.96
C SER A 19 14.74 -9.29 -10.69
N PHE A 20 15.01 -8.59 -9.59
CA PHE A 20 16.36 -8.15 -9.27
C PHE A 20 17.33 -9.31 -9.09
N TYR A 21 17.08 -10.20 -8.14
CA TYR A 21 17.99 -11.32 -7.85
C TYR A 21 18.01 -12.34 -8.99
N GLY A 22 16.86 -12.66 -9.57
CA GLY A 22 16.74 -13.51 -10.76
C GLY A 22 17.51 -12.97 -11.97
N GLY A 23 17.42 -11.65 -12.20
CA GLY A 23 18.19 -10.96 -13.23
C GLY A 23 19.69 -11.04 -12.98
N LEU A 24 20.15 -10.83 -11.74
CA LEU A 24 21.59 -10.97 -11.40
C LEU A 24 22.09 -12.41 -11.64
N MET A 25 21.32 -13.43 -11.26
CA MET A 25 21.65 -14.83 -11.54
C MET A 25 21.66 -15.13 -13.05
N ALA A 26 20.68 -14.62 -13.81
CA ALA A 26 20.65 -14.77 -15.26
C ALA A 26 21.86 -14.08 -15.94
N LYS A 27 22.25 -12.89 -15.44
CA LYS A 27 23.44 -12.15 -15.92
C LYS A 27 24.73 -12.94 -15.70
N ALA A 28 24.82 -13.73 -14.63
CA ALA A 28 25.96 -14.60 -14.36
C ALA A 28 25.94 -15.91 -15.18
N GLY A 29 24.91 -16.13 -16.00
CA GLY A 29 24.83 -17.27 -16.92
C GLY A 29 24.07 -18.49 -16.38
N TYR A 30 23.40 -18.37 -15.22
CA TYR A 30 22.53 -19.43 -14.71
C TYR A 30 21.26 -19.57 -15.56
N ASN A 31 20.73 -20.79 -15.63
CA ASN A 31 19.46 -21.08 -16.32
C ASN A 31 18.27 -20.67 -15.44
N VAL A 32 17.89 -19.39 -15.52
CA VAL A 32 16.84 -18.78 -14.69
C VAL A 32 15.54 -18.61 -15.46
N GLU A 33 14.43 -19.03 -14.86
CA GLU A 33 13.08 -18.71 -15.29
C GLU A 33 12.39 -17.77 -14.30
N LEU A 34 11.83 -16.67 -14.82
CA LEU A 34 11.13 -15.66 -14.03
C LEU A 34 9.61 -15.87 -14.17
N LEU A 35 8.98 -16.41 -13.12
CA LEU A 35 7.52 -16.56 -13.08
C LEU A 35 6.87 -15.21 -12.72
N ALA A 36 6.23 -14.57 -13.69
CA ALA A 36 5.68 -13.22 -13.56
C ALA A 36 4.22 -13.15 -14.04
N ARG A 37 3.54 -12.03 -13.76
CA ARG A 37 2.21 -11.73 -14.31
C ARG A 37 2.05 -10.26 -14.66
N GLY A 38 1.00 -9.95 -15.43
CA GLY A 38 0.59 -8.58 -15.73
C GLY A 38 1.57 -7.81 -16.63
N PRO A 39 1.59 -6.47 -16.55
CA PRO A 39 2.39 -5.62 -17.44
C PRO A 39 3.89 -5.89 -17.38
N HIS A 40 4.43 -6.27 -16.20
CA HIS A 40 5.86 -6.56 -16.04
C HIS A 40 6.28 -7.82 -16.81
N LEU A 41 5.45 -8.87 -16.79
CA LEU A 41 5.65 -10.07 -17.63
C LEU A 41 5.68 -9.70 -19.11
N GLN A 42 4.65 -8.98 -19.57
CA GLN A 42 4.50 -8.61 -20.98
C GLN A 42 5.70 -7.79 -21.48
N ALA A 43 6.16 -6.84 -20.66
CA ALA A 43 7.34 -6.05 -20.99
C ALA A 43 8.60 -6.92 -21.17
N MET A 44 8.87 -7.85 -20.25
CA MET A 44 10.03 -8.75 -20.36
C MET A 44 9.92 -9.72 -21.54
N GLN A 45 8.71 -10.22 -21.85
CA GLN A 45 8.49 -11.11 -23.00
C GLN A 45 8.66 -10.38 -24.34
N ASN A 46 8.18 -9.14 -24.44
CA ASN A 46 8.26 -8.35 -25.66
C ASN A 46 9.71 -7.92 -25.98
N SER A 47 10.49 -7.52 -24.97
CA SER A 47 11.89 -7.13 -25.15
C SER A 47 12.85 -8.33 -25.18
N GLY A 48 12.47 -9.45 -24.56
CA GLY A 48 13.38 -10.56 -24.23
C GLY A 48 14.41 -10.20 -23.15
N THR A 49 14.24 -9.05 -22.47
CA THR A 49 15.21 -8.54 -21.50
C THR A 49 14.55 -7.92 -20.26
N LEU A 50 15.30 -7.91 -19.16
CA LEU A 50 15.01 -7.19 -17.94
C LEU A 50 16.08 -6.11 -17.74
N ASN A 51 15.64 -4.86 -17.52
CA ASN A 51 16.55 -3.78 -17.17
C ASN A 51 16.68 -3.67 -15.65
N ILE A 52 17.91 -3.55 -15.16
CA ILE A 52 18.18 -3.22 -13.76
C ILE A 52 18.81 -1.84 -13.73
N LYS A 53 18.29 -0.92 -12.92
CA LYS A 53 18.90 0.39 -12.64
C LYS A 53 19.42 0.39 -11.22
N SER A 54 20.73 0.30 -11.05
CA SER A 54 21.36 0.13 -9.74
C SER A 54 22.60 1.01 -9.59
N TRP A 55 22.68 1.70 -8.46
CA TRP A 55 23.90 2.42 -8.06
C TRP A 55 25.12 1.49 -7.91
N LYS A 56 24.90 0.20 -7.57
CA LYS A 56 25.94 -0.80 -7.34
C LYS A 56 26.27 -1.63 -8.58
N TYR A 57 25.25 -2.04 -9.33
CA TYR A 57 25.39 -2.97 -10.46
C TYR A 57 25.33 -2.31 -11.84
N GLY A 58 25.25 -0.98 -11.87
CA GLY A 58 25.07 -0.19 -13.08
C GLY A 58 23.66 -0.33 -13.65
N GLU A 59 23.53 -0.11 -14.97
CA GLU A 59 22.25 -0.18 -15.68
C GLU A 59 22.19 -1.28 -16.75
N PRO A 60 22.42 -2.58 -16.43
CA PRO A 60 22.45 -3.62 -17.44
C PRO A 60 21.05 -3.93 -17.99
N SER A 61 20.99 -4.25 -19.29
CA SER A 61 19.85 -4.95 -19.90
C SER A 61 20.20 -6.43 -20.05
N ILE A 62 19.47 -7.29 -19.34
CA ILE A 62 19.82 -8.69 -19.13
C ILE A 62 18.83 -9.55 -19.90
N LYS A 63 19.31 -10.50 -20.71
CA LYS A 63 18.43 -11.49 -21.34
C LYS A 63 17.83 -12.41 -20.28
N VAL A 64 16.51 -12.53 -20.28
CA VAL A 64 15.79 -13.34 -19.29
C VAL A 64 14.68 -14.16 -19.95
N LYS A 65 14.39 -15.34 -19.39
CA LYS A 65 13.21 -16.13 -19.75
C LYS A 65 12.09 -15.84 -18.75
N ALA A 66 11.10 -15.03 -19.17
CA ALA A 66 9.94 -14.72 -18.35
C ALA A 66 8.72 -15.56 -18.78
N VAL A 67 8.11 -16.26 -17.82
CA VAL A 67 7.03 -17.21 -18.05
C VAL A 67 5.79 -16.87 -17.21
N ARG A 68 4.62 -17.25 -17.72
CA ARG A 68 3.34 -17.10 -17.00
C ARG A 68 3.07 -18.27 -16.07
N GLU A 69 3.53 -19.44 -16.46
CA GLU A 69 3.37 -20.72 -15.77
C GLU A 69 4.72 -21.43 -15.78
N ALA A 70 5.03 -22.15 -14.71
CA ALA A 70 6.22 -22.96 -14.60
C ALA A 70 5.87 -24.40 -14.98
N ASP A 71 6.52 -24.94 -16.00
CA ASP A 71 6.25 -26.28 -16.55
C ASP A 71 7.46 -27.23 -16.43
N GLY A 72 8.52 -26.77 -15.75
CA GLY A 72 9.77 -27.51 -15.59
C GLY A 72 9.94 -28.21 -14.25
N ILE A 73 10.99 -29.03 -14.19
CA ILE A 73 11.65 -29.46 -12.95
C ILE A 73 12.84 -28.53 -12.70
N TYR A 74 12.98 -28.06 -11.45
CA TYR A 74 13.97 -27.07 -11.03
C TYR A 74 14.81 -27.59 -9.86
N ASP A 75 16.12 -27.34 -9.89
CA ASP A 75 17.06 -27.63 -8.81
C ASP A 75 16.87 -26.66 -7.62
N LEU A 76 16.46 -25.43 -7.93
CA LEU A 76 16.26 -24.36 -6.95
C LEU A 76 15.00 -23.59 -7.29
N ILE A 77 14.07 -23.52 -6.33
CA ILE A 77 12.91 -22.62 -6.40
C ILE A 77 13.12 -21.50 -5.38
N ILE A 78 13.13 -20.25 -5.82
CA ILE A 78 13.21 -19.08 -4.94
C ILE A 78 11.83 -18.42 -4.89
N LEU A 79 11.22 -18.41 -3.70
CA LEU A 79 9.90 -17.81 -3.49
C LEU A 79 10.01 -16.32 -3.17
N CYS A 80 9.38 -15.52 -4.03
CA CYS A 80 9.38 -14.06 -4.01
C CYS A 80 7.96 -13.47 -4.12
N VAL A 81 6.91 -14.31 -4.07
CA VAL A 81 5.52 -13.87 -4.02
C VAL A 81 5.21 -13.14 -2.71
N LYS A 82 4.10 -12.40 -2.65
CA LYS A 82 3.63 -11.84 -1.37
C LYS A 82 3.16 -12.97 -0.44
N THR A 83 3.25 -12.77 0.87
CA THR A 83 2.89 -13.79 1.88
C THR A 83 1.50 -14.41 1.65
N GLN A 84 0.52 -13.62 1.24
CA GLN A 84 -0.85 -14.07 0.91
C GLN A 84 -0.93 -15.09 -0.24
N ASP A 85 0.04 -15.08 -1.16
CA ASP A 85 0.08 -15.96 -2.33
C ASP A 85 0.95 -17.22 -2.08
N THR A 86 1.68 -17.31 -0.94
CA THR A 86 2.63 -18.40 -0.63
C THR A 86 1.98 -19.77 -0.72
N LEU A 87 0.83 -19.98 -0.05
CA LEU A 87 0.12 -21.27 -0.02
C LEU A 87 -0.24 -21.74 -1.43
N THR A 88 -0.85 -20.85 -2.23
CA THR A 88 -1.28 -21.17 -3.59
C THR A 88 -0.09 -21.47 -4.50
N THR A 89 1.00 -20.73 -4.35
CA THR A 89 2.22 -20.91 -5.15
C THR A 89 2.93 -22.23 -4.80
N CYS A 90 3.04 -22.57 -3.51
CA CYS A 90 3.61 -23.84 -3.08
C CYS A 90 2.80 -25.04 -3.57
N ALA A 91 1.46 -24.95 -3.51
CA ALA A 91 0.58 -25.99 -4.01
C ALA A 91 0.76 -26.23 -5.52
N GLN A 92 0.96 -25.16 -6.30
CA GLN A 92 1.19 -25.24 -7.75
C GLN A 92 2.56 -25.82 -8.12
N LEU A 93 3.60 -25.51 -7.32
CA LEU A 93 4.98 -25.85 -7.64
C LEU A 93 5.50 -27.11 -6.96
N LYS A 94 4.68 -27.78 -6.14
CA LYS A 94 5.10 -28.94 -5.34
C LYS A 94 5.80 -30.02 -6.17
N ASP A 95 5.26 -30.30 -7.36
CA ASP A 95 5.77 -31.35 -8.26
C ASP A 95 6.83 -30.82 -9.25
N SER A 96 7.19 -29.54 -9.16
CA SER A 96 8.21 -28.88 -10.00
C SER A 96 9.61 -28.89 -9.36
N LEU A 97 9.76 -29.37 -8.12
CA LEU A 97 11.06 -29.43 -7.45
C LEU A 97 11.78 -30.74 -7.79
N ALA A 98 13.06 -30.66 -8.17
CA ALA A 98 13.90 -31.83 -8.38
C ALA A 98 14.01 -32.68 -7.09
N PRO A 99 14.20 -34.01 -7.19
CA PRO A 99 14.33 -34.88 -6.01
C PRO A 99 15.44 -34.45 -5.04
N ASP A 100 16.54 -33.90 -5.57
CA ASP A 100 17.69 -33.36 -4.85
C ASP A 100 17.72 -31.82 -4.82
N GLY A 101 16.60 -31.18 -5.18
CA GLY A 101 16.45 -29.73 -5.19
C GLY A 101 16.07 -29.13 -3.83
N CYS A 102 16.15 -27.81 -3.74
CA CYS A 102 15.76 -27.05 -2.55
C CYS A 102 14.91 -25.82 -2.87
N VAL A 103 14.25 -25.30 -1.84
CA VAL A 103 13.44 -24.08 -1.90
C VAL A 103 14.03 -23.03 -0.97
N LEU A 104 14.18 -21.80 -1.47
CA LEU A 104 14.68 -20.67 -0.71
C LEU A 104 13.61 -19.59 -0.61
N SER A 105 13.23 -19.23 0.61
CA SER A 105 12.30 -18.12 0.85
C SER A 105 13.03 -16.78 0.89
N PHE A 106 12.66 -15.86 0.00
CA PHE A 106 13.11 -14.45 -0.01
C PHE A 106 12.05 -13.50 0.56
N GLN A 107 10.98 -14.06 1.10
CA GLN A 107 9.82 -13.31 1.57
C GLN A 107 10.09 -12.69 2.94
N ASN A 108 9.46 -11.56 3.22
CA ASN A 108 9.46 -11.01 4.58
C ASN A 108 8.60 -11.89 5.51
N GLY A 109 8.79 -11.71 6.82
CA GLY A 109 8.04 -12.43 7.84
C GLY A 109 8.75 -13.70 8.32
N VAL A 110 8.10 -14.42 9.23
CA VAL A 110 8.68 -15.56 9.97
C VAL A 110 7.95 -16.89 9.72
N GLU A 111 6.72 -16.87 9.18
CA GLU A 111 5.90 -18.07 8.99
C GLU A 111 6.08 -18.72 7.60
N ASN A 112 6.51 -17.95 6.59
CA ASN A 112 6.63 -18.45 5.22
C ASN A 112 7.50 -19.73 5.12
N PRO A 113 8.67 -19.84 5.78
CA PRO A 113 9.47 -21.06 5.72
C PRO A 113 8.76 -22.31 6.25
N ASP A 114 7.94 -22.20 7.29
CA ASP A 114 7.16 -23.35 7.81
C ASP A 114 6.04 -23.75 6.86
N ILE A 115 5.37 -22.77 6.24
CA ILE A 115 4.38 -23.04 5.19
C ILE A 115 5.04 -23.80 4.03
N ILE A 116 6.20 -23.32 3.55
CA ILE A 116 6.96 -23.95 2.47
C ILE A 116 7.39 -25.37 2.86
N ALA A 117 7.88 -25.56 4.09
CA ALA A 117 8.26 -26.87 4.61
C ALA A 117 7.07 -27.85 4.65
N GLY A 118 5.84 -27.37 4.84
CA GLY A 118 4.64 -28.20 4.75
C GLY A 118 4.40 -28.82 3.36
N PHE A 119 4.89 -28.20 2.29
CA PHE A 119 4.77 -28.73 0.91
C PHE A 119 6.01 -29.49 0.45
N PHE A 120 7.18 -28.96 0.79
CA PHE A 120 8.47 -29.45 0.26
C PHE A 120 9.30 -30.22 1.29
N GLY A 121 8.89 -30.32 2.55
CA GLY A 121 9.71 -30.93 3.61
C GLY A 121 10.78 -29.97 4.13
N SER A 122 10.97 -29.92 5.45
CA SER A 122 11.88 -28.97 6.10
C SER A 122 13.36 -29.24 5.76
N GLU A 123 13.69 -30.45 5.35
CA GLU A 123 15.02 -30.87 4.89
C GLU A 123 15.43 -30.24 3.55
N ARG A 124 14.49 -29.62 2.82
CA ARG A 124 14.71 -28.96 1.53
C ARG A 124 14.52 -27.44 1.56
N VAL A 125 14.33 -26.83 2.74
CA VAL A 125 13.98 -25.41 2.85
C VAL A 125 15.11 -24.59 3.45
N LEU A 126 15.38 -23.45 2.83
CA LEU A 126 16.20 -22.37 3.35
C LEU A 126 15.36 -21.09 3.43
N ALA A 127 15.79 -20.14 4.25
CA ALA A 127 15.16 -18.83 4.35
C ALA A 127 16.20 -17.73 4.27
N ALA A 128 15.77 -16.54 3.85
CA ALA A 128 16.61 -15.36 3.74
C ALA A 128 15.96 -14.12 4.33
N SER A 129 16.80 -13.32 4.96
CA SER A 129 16.52 -11.96 5.44
C SER A 129 17.18 -10.97 4.48
N LEU A 130 16.36 -10.30 3.68
CA LEU A 130 16.82 -9.30 2.71
C LEU A 130 16.72 -7.88 3.29
N PHE A 131 17.74 -7.06 3.10
CA PHE A 131 17.67 -5.62 3.35
C PHE A 131 17.96 -4.86 2.06
N VAL A 132 16.92 -4.65 1.25
CA VAL A 132 17.05 -4.11 -0.12
C VAL A 132 15.90 -3.16 -0.46
N GLY A 133 16.22 -2.07 -1.15
CA GLY A 133 15.24 -1.11 -1.67
C GLY A 133 15.02 -1.27 -3.18
N LEU A 134 13.90 -1.89 -3.57
CA LEU A 134 13.59 -2.22 -4.96
C LEU A 134 12.17 -1.79 -5.36
N TRP A 135 12.00 -1.29 -6.58
CA TRP A 135 10.67 -1.13 -7.18
C TRP A 135 10.70 -1.30 -8.70
N ILE A 136 9.57 -1.69 -9.27
CA ILE A 136 9.37 -1.75 -10.71
C ILE A 136 8.82 -0.41 -11.17
N ASP A 137 9.53 0.25 -12.08
CA ASP A 137 9.07 1.42 -12.82
C ASP A 137 10.07 1.78 -13.94
N PRO A 138 9.67 1.76 -15.23
CA PRO A 138 8.43 1.20 -15.77
C PRO A 138 8.42 -0.34 -15.73
N PRO A 139 7.33 -1.02 -16.15
CA PRO A 139 7.35 -2.46 -16.45
C PRO A 139 8.57 -2.88 -17.29
N GLY A 140 9.15 -4.06 -17.00
CA GLY A 140 10.43 -4.50 -17.58
C GLY A 140 11.69 -3.85 -16.98
N THR A 141 11.55 -2.92 -16.01
CA THR A 141 12.68 -2.25 -15.34
C THR A 141 12.56 -2.33 -13.81
N VAL A 142 13.64 -2.73 -13.15
CA VAL A 142 13.76 -2.72 -11.68
C VAL A 142 14.76 -1.64 -11.26
N ASN A 143 14.35 -0.76 -10.37
CA ASN A 143 15.20 0.26 -9.76
C ASN A 143 15.68 -0.20 -8.39
N HIS A 144 16.95 0.02 -8.08
CA HIS A 144 17.63 -0.41 -6.86
C HIS A 144 18.39 0.77 -6.21
N THR A 145 17.99 1.15 -4.99
CA THR A 145 18.51 2.35 -4.30
C THR A 145 19.23 2.10 -2.98
N ALA A 146 18.98 0.97 -2.31
CA ALA A 146 19.51 0.72 -0.98
C ALA A 146 19.89 -0.75 -0.83
N SER A 147 21.04 -0.99 -0.17
CA SER A 147 21.78 -2.23 0.17
C SER A 147 21.38 -3.54 -0.49
N GLY A 148 22.36 -4.41 -0.74
CA GLY A 148 22.15 -5.70 -1.42
C GLY A 148 22.36 -6.92 -0.53
N ASP A 149 22.35 -6.76 0.79
CA ASP A 149 22.78 -7.80 1.72
C ASP A 149 21.66 -8.83 1.93
N CYS A 150 22.03 -10.09 1.71
CA CYS A 150 21.19 -11.26 1.90
C CYS A 150 21.79 -12.13 3.00
N ILE A 151 21.16 -12.18 4.17
CA ILE A 151 21.52 -13.14 5.20
C ILE A 151 20.60 -14.34 5.05
N PHE A 152 21.13 -15.52 4.74
CA PHE A 152 20.31 -16.71 4.50
C PHE A 152 20.84 -17.91 5.29
N GLY A 153 20.01 -18.93 5.47
CA GLY A 153 20.45 -20.14 6.16
C GLY A 153 19.44 -21.27 6.06
N ALA A 154 19.90 -22.46 6.42
CA ALA A 154 19.11 -23.68 6.46
C ALA A 154 17.96 -23.61 7.47
N TRP A 155 16.76 -24.02 7.07
CA TRP A 155 15.60 -24.07 7.98
C TRP A 155 15.68 -25.25 8.96
N SER A 156 16.35 -26.33 8.56
CA SER A 156 16.62 -27.52 9.38
C SER A 156 18.09 -27.93 9.29
N ASP A 157 18.58 -28.73 10.24
CA ASP A 157 19.94 -29.25 10.19
C ASP A 157 20.22 -30.06 8.91
N GLN A 158 19.22 -30.78 8.40
CA GLN A 158 19.32 -31.55 7.16
C GLN A 158 19.49 -30.63 5.94
N SER A 159 18.81 -29.48 5.91
CA SER A 159 18.91 -28.52 4.80
C SER A 159 20.24 -27.76 4.72
N LYS A 160 21.14 -27.90 5.71
CA LYS A 160 22.49 -27.27 5.69
C LYS A 160 23.34 -27.69 4.50
N ILE A 161 23.07 -28.86 3.94
CA ILE A 161 23.77 -29.35 2.73
C ILE A 161 23.66 -28.39 1.54
N PHE A 162 22.62 -27.55 1.51
CA PHE A 162 22.38 -26.59 0.43
C PHE A 162 23.06 -25.23 0.62
N GLU A 163 23.51 -24.89 1.84
CA GLU A 163 24.00 -23.53 2.14
C GLU A 163 25.18 -23.12 1.26
N ASN A 164 26.17 -24.00 1.10
CA ASN A 164 27.34 -23.74 0.26
C ASN A 164 26.98 -23.67 -1.24
N ILE A 165 25.99 -24.46 -1.68
CA ILE A 165 25.51 -24.44 -3.07
C ILE A 165 24.87 -23.08 -3.37
N ILE A 166 23.99 -22.61 -2.48
CA ILE A 166 23.34 -21.29 -2.62
C ILE A 166 24.37 -20.17 -2.52
N LYS A 167 25.33 -20.28 -1.59
CA LYS A 167 26.40 -19.29 -1.42
C LYS A 167 27.22 -19.13 -2.70
N GLU A 168 27.57 -20.24 -3.34
CA GLU A 168 28.30 -20.23 -4.60
C GLU A 168 27.50 -19.56 -5.72
N ILE A 169 26.19 -19.86 -5.84
CA ILE A 169 25.31 -19.19 -6.81
C ILE A 169 25.28 -17.68 -6.59
N PHE A 170 25.15 -17.25 -5.33
CA PHE A 170 25.13 -15.82 -4.99
C PHE A 170 26.46 -15.13 -5.26
N ASP A 171 27.58 -15.76 -4.90
CA ASP A 171 28.91 -15.20 -5.13
C ASP A 171 29.22 -15.04 -6.62
N GLN A 172 28.94 -16.06 -7.42
CA GLN A 172 29.10 -16.00 -8.87
C GLN A 172 28.15 -14.98 -9.53
N SER A 173 27.00 -14.71 -8.89
CA SER A 173 26.04 -13.68 -9.32
C SER A 173 26.37 -12.27 -8.80
N GLY A 174 27.44 -12.10 -8.04
CA GLY A 174 27.82 -10.83 -7.42
C GLY A 174 26.85 -10.34 -6.33
N ILE A 175 26.04 -11.25 -5.77
CA ILE A 175 25.09 -10.96 -4.69
C ILE A 175 25.84 -10.98 -3.36
N SER A 176 25.77 -9.88 -2.61
CA SER A 176 26.34 -9.80 -1.25
C SER A 176 25.53 -10.68 -0.32
N SER A 177 26.14 -11.74 0.23
CA SER A 177 25.42 -12.66 1.09
C SER A 177 26.26 -13.26 2.21
N GLU A 178 25.59 -13.60 3.31
CA GLU A 178 26.16 -14.23 4.50
C GLU A 178 25.29 -15.43 4.91
N ILE A 179 25.95 -16.52 5.34
CA ILE A 179 25.25 -17.69 5.89
C ILE A 179 25.01 -17.43 7.38
N SER A 180 23.75 -17.47 7.81
CA SER A 180 23.37 -17.34 9.20
C SER A 180 23.63 -18.63 9.98
N SER A 181 24.17 -18.50 11.18
CA SER A 181 24.25 -19.61 12.14
C SER A 181 22.88 -19.97 12.73
N ASP A 182 21.93 -19.02 12.74
CA ASP A 182 20.55 -19.21 13.19
C ASP A 182 19.61 -18.31 12.36
N ILE A 183 19.08 -18.88 11.28
CA ILE A 183 18.18 -18.16 10.39
C ILE A 183 16.86 -17.79 11.07
N ARG A 184 16.37 -18.57 12.06
CA ARG A 184 15.14 -18.25 12.79
C ARG A 184 15.34 -17.00 13.62
N HIS A 185 16.44 -16.94 14.39
CA HIS A 185 16.81 -15.74 15.14
C HIS A 185 16.96 -14.53 14.21
N THR A 186 17.62 -14.71 13.07
CA THR A 186 17.80 -13.64 12.08
C THR A 186 16.46 -13.06 11.59
N LEU A 187 15.48 -13.91 11.26
CA LEU A 187 14.16 -13.47 10.79
C LEU A 187 13.37 -12.76 11.89
N TRP A 188 13.36 -13.31 13.11
CA TRP A 188 12.68 -12.70 14.26
C TRP A 188 13.32 -11.37 14.68
N SER A 189 14.65 -11.29 14.66
CA SER A 189 15.40 -10.04 14.93
C SER A 189 15.12 -8.97 13.88
N LYS A 190 14.93 -9.35 12.60
CA LYS A 190 14.43 -8.42 11.57
C LYS A 190 12.97 -8.04 11.80
N LEU A 191 12.13 -8.98 12.25
CA LEU A 191 10.72 -8.71 12.53
C LEU A 191 10.54 -7.66 13.64
N VAL A 192 11.43 -7.63 14.64
CA VAL A 192 11.47 -6.56 15.65
C VAL A 192 11.55 -5.18 15.00
N TRP A 193 12.48 -4.97 14.06
CA TRP A 193 12.60 -3.70 13.33
C TRP A 193 11.36 -3.41 12.47
N ASN A 194 10.86 -4.43 11.76
CA ASN A 194 9.69 -4.27 10.89
C ASN A 194 8.45 -3.87 11.70
N VAL A 195 8.18 -4.50 12.84
CA VAL A 195 7.03 -4.19 13.69
C VAL A 195 7.19 -2.83 14.37
N ALA A 196 8.41 -2.48 14.78
CA ALA A 196 8.69 -1.17 15.39
C ALA A 196 8.34 0.00 14.47
N TYR A 197 8.59 -0.14 13.16
CA TYR A 197 8.52 1.00 12.23
C TYR A 197 7.50 0.87 11.10
N ASN A 198 7.37 -0.28 10.43
CA ASN A 198 6.57 -0.37 9.20
C ASN A 198 5.08 -0.04 9.43
N PRO A 199 4.38 -0.69 10.37
CA PRO A 199 2.96 -0.42 10.60
C PRO A 199 2.68 1.00 11.06
N LEU A 200 3.50 1.52 11.99
CA LEU A 200 3.29 2.86 12.55
C LEU A 200 3.64 3.96 11.56
N SER A 201 4.71 3.81 10.77
CA SER A 201 5.02 4.80 9.71
C SER A 201 3.91 4.88 8.68
N ALA A 202 3.30 3.75 8.32
CA ALA A 202 2.13 3.74 7.46
C ALA A 202 0.90 4.36 8.13
N LEU A 203 0.61 4.03 9.39
CA LEU A 203 -0.56 4.56 10.10
C LEU A 203 -0.48 6.06 10.35
N LEU A 204 0.70 6.54 10.77
CA LEU A 204 0.96 7.93 11.17
C LEU A 204 1.48 8.79 10.00
N GLU A 205 1.75 8.19 8.84
CA GLU A 205 2.34 8.85 7.67
C GLU A 205 3.61 9.64 8.02
N SER A 206 4.48 9.00 8.80
CA SER A 206 5.69 9.62 9.37
C SER A 206 6.94 8.78 9.12
N THR A 207 8.09 9.44 9.01
CA THR A 207 9.40 8.77 8.94
C THR A 207 9.79 8.18 10.30
N CYS A 208 10.75 7.25 10.32
CA CYS A 208 11.11 6.52 11.53
C CYS A 208 11.64 7.41 12.67
N GLY A 209 12.44 8.44 12.36
CA GLY A 209 13.07 9.30 13.36
C GLY A 209 12.09 10.07 14.25
N PRO A 210 11.15 10.84 13.70
CA PRO A 210 10.12 11.52 14.49
C PRO A 210 9.32 10.56 15.39
N MET A 211 8.99 9.36 14.91
CA MET A 211 8.26 8.37 15.71
C MET A 211 9.06 7.91 16.93
N ILE A 212 10.31 7.50 16.75
CA ILE A 212 11.13 7.03 17.89
C ILE A 212 11.53 8.18 18.82
N LYS A 213 11.65 9.41 18.33
CA LYS A 213 11.93 10.61 19.16
C LYS A 213 10.73 11.09 19.96
N SER A 214 9.51 10.69 19.60
CA SER A 214 8.29 11.12 20.28
C SER A 214 8.09 10.35 21.59
N ASP A 215 7.99 11.06 22.70
CA ASP A 215 7.63 10.47 24.01
C ASP A 215 6.22 9.85 24.01
N THR A 216 5.35 10.26 23.07
CA THR A 216 4.00 9.70 22.91
C THR A 216 4.01 8.38 22.13
N VAL A 217 4.83 8.28 21.07
CA VAL A 217 4.83 7.12 20.16
C VAL A 217 5.84 6.06 20.56
N ARG A 218 6.98 6.45 21.17
CA ARG A 218 8.01 5.50 21.61
C ARG A 218 7.47 4.38 22.52
N PRO A 219 6.64 4.65 23.55
CA PRO A 219 6.09 3.58 24.38
C PRO A 219 5.24 2.57 23.58
N LEU A 220 4.53 3.04 22.54
CA LEU A 220 3.76 2.17 21.66
C LEU A 220 4.70 1.26 20.83
N ILE A 221 5.77 1.82 20.27
CA ILE A 221 6.83 1.06 19.56
C ILE A 221 7.38 -0.04 20.47
N GLU A 222 7.79 0.32 21.70
CA GLU A 222 8.39 -0.62 22.65
C GLU A 222 7.42 -1.75 23.02
N ASN A 223 6.15 -1.44 23.28
CA ASN A 223 5.15 -2.45 23.61
C ASN A 223 4.86 -3.41 22.44
N MET A 224 4.78 -2.91 21.21
CA MET A 224 4.65 -3.78 20.02
C MET A 224 5.87 -4.71 19.87
N VAL A 225 7.07 -4.19 20.10
CA VAL A 225 8.31 -4.99 20.05
C VAL A 225 8.32 -6.05 21.14
N LEU A 226 7.86 -5.75 22.36
CA LEU A 226 7.78 -6.74 23.43
C LEU A 226 6.82 -7.89 23.09
N GLU A 227 5.72 -7.62 22.36
CA GLU A 227 4.85 -8.68 21.84
C GLU A 227 5.57 -9.58 20.83
N VAL A 228 6.42 -9.00 19.97
CA VAL A 228 7.28 -9.76 19.04
C VAL A 228 8.28 -10.62 19.81
N VAL A 229 8.95 -10.07 20.82
CA VAL A 229 9.91 -10.81 21.66
C VAL A 229 9.24 -11.97 22.39
N ALA A 230 8.04 -11.76 22.92
CA ALA A 230 7.24 -12.83 23.52
C ALA A 230 6.87 -13.91 22.51
N ALA A 231 6.43 -13.52 21.30
CA ALA A 231 6.12 -14.46 20.23
C ALA A 231 7.36 -15.25 19.77
N ALA A 232 8.52 -14.59 19.58
CA ALA A 232 9.78 -15.23 19.24
C ALA A 232 10.15 -16.33 20.25
N LYS A 233 9.98 -16.05 21.55
CA LYS A 233 10.24 -17.01 22.62
C LYS A 233 9.34 -18.24 22.56
N MET A 234 8.08 -18.08 22.16
CA MET A 234 7.15 -19.21 21.95
C MET A 234 7.59 -20.12 20.78
N HIS A 235 8.37 -19.58 19.84
CA HIS A 235 9.02 -20.31 18.75
C HIS A 235 10.45 -20.76 19.08
N GLY A 236 10.85 -20.72 20.36
CA GLY A 236 12.18 -21.15 20.80
C GLY A 236 13.31 -20.17 20.49
N VAL A 237 13.00 -18.96 20.01
CA VAL A 237 13.99 -17.93 19.68
C VAL A 237 14.10 -16.93 20.83
N THR A 238 15.30 -16.72 21.34
CA THR A 238 15.55 -15.73 22.40
C THR A 238 16.12 -14.44 21.80
N ILE A 239 15.34 -13.37 21.87
CA ILE A 239 15.81 -12.00 21.59
C ILE A 239 16.06 -11.31 22.93
N THR A 240 17.30 -10.87 23.16
CA THR A 240 17.67 -10.23 24.44
C THR A 240 17.18 -8.78 24.51
N GLU A 241 17.09 -8.24 25.73
CA GLU A 241 16.71 -6.82 25.91
C GLU A 241 17.66 -5.87 25.19
N LYS A 242 18.97 -6.13 25.34
CA LYS A 242 20.01 -5.38 24.65
C LYS A 242 19.79 -5.39 23.13
N GLU A 243 19.51 -6.55 22.56
CA GLU A 243 19.36 -6.71 21.11
C GLU A 243 18.16 -5.92 20.55
N TRP A 244 16.96 -6.07 21.13
CA TRP A 244 15.81 -5.37 20.58
C TRP A 244 15.89 -3.85 20.80
N ARG A 245 16.50 -3.40 21.91
CA ARG A 245 16.74 -1.97 22.14
C ARG A 245 17.70 -1.39 21.11
N GLU A 246 18.81 -2.06 20.83
CA GLU A 246 19.78 -1.63 19.79
C GLU A 246 19.15 -1.58 18.38
N LYS A 247 18.14 -2.43 18.12
CA LYS A 247 17.41 -2.46 16.84
C LYS A 247 16.47 -1.27 16.64
N ILE A 248 15.85 -0.78 17.71
CA ILE A 248 14.93 0.38 17.63
C ILE A 248 15.57 1.69 18.07
N GLU A 249 16.85 1.66 18.45
CA GLU A 249 17.57 2.85 18.85
C GLU A 249 17.59 3.88 17.72
N HIS A 250 17.36 5.13 18.08
CA HIS A 250 17.41 6.23 17.12
C HIS A 250 18.82 6.36 16.51
N ARG A 251 18.86 6.56 15.20
CA ARG A 251 20.06 6.92 14.43
C ARG A 251 19.70 8.04 13.46
N ASP A 252 20.63 8.94 13.16
CA ASP A 252 20.38 10.08 12.25
C ASP A 252 19.86 9.62 10.88
N SER A 253 20.28 8.44 10.41
CA SER A 253 19.80 7.85 9.16
C SER A 253 18.29 7.57 9.16
N LEU A 254 17.66 7.41 10.33
CA LEU A 254 16.23 7.14 10.47
C LEU A 254 15.37 8.40 10.35
N ASP A 255 15.93 9.61 10.49
CA ASP A 255 15.15 10.86 10.50
C ASP A 255 14.34 11.07 9.23
N LYS A 256 14.91 10.71 8.08
CA LYS A 256 14.25 10.82 6.77
C LYS A 256 13.89 9.45 6.18
N TYR A 257 14.11 8.38 6.92
CA TYR A 257 13.89 7.04 6.41
C TYR A 257 12.39 6.73 6.32
N LYS A 258 11.93 6.43 5.10
CA LYS A 258 10.59 5.93 4.81
C LYS A 258 10.65 4.41 4.71
N THR A 259 9.85 3.73 5.51
CA THR A 259 9.71 2.27 5.43
C THR A 259 9.13 1.85 4.07
N SER A 260 9.31 0.59 3.70
CA SER A 260 8.68 0.03 2.50
C SER A 260 7.16 0.16 2.54
N MET A 261 6.57 0.01 3.73
CA MET A 261 5.12 0.12 3.92
C MET A 261 4.62 1.55 3.70
N LEU A 262 5.31 2.56 4.24
CA LEU A 262 4.97 3.97 3.98
C LEU A 262 5.11 4.30 2.48
N GLN A 263 6.16 3.81 1.83
CA GLN A 263 6.33 3.99 0.38
C GLN A 263 5.23 3.31 -0.43
N ASP A 264 4.72 2.16 0.00
CA ASP A 264 3.58 1.51 -0.64
C ASP A 264 2.31 2.35 -0.51
N ILE A 265 2.04 2.90 0.67
CA ILE A 265 0.90 3.81 0.90
C ILE A 265 1.00 5.05 0.00
N GLU A 266 2.15 5.74 -0.02
CA GLU A 266 2.37 6.94 -0.84
C GLU A 266 2.21 6.67 -2.34
N ARG A 267 2.39 5.41 -2.78
CA ARG A 267 2.24 4.98 -4.16
C ARG A 267 0.90 4.30 -4.44
N HIS A 268 -0.05 4.38 -3.51
CA HIS A 268 -1.38 3.76 -3.61
C HIS A 268 -1.32 2.24 -3.87
N ARG A 269 -0.37 1.56 -3.24
CA ARG A 269 -0.22 0.10 -3.29
C ARG A 269 -0.65 -0.53 -1.97
N ASN A 270 -1.19 -1.74 -2.05
CA ASN A 270 -1.55 -2.49 -0.84
C ASN A 270 -0.28 -2.91 -0.08
N PRO A 271 -0.09 -2.45 1.17
CA PRO A 271 1.04 -2.83 2.00
C PRO A 271 0.96 -4.30 2.45
N GLU A 272 2.11 -4.91 2.73
CA GLU A 272 2.18 -6.26 3.33
C GLU A 272 2.08 -6.17 4.87
N VAL A 273 0.87 -5.98 5.39
CA VAL A 273 0.63 -5.85 6.85
C VAL A 273 0.55 -7.23 7.52
N ASP A 274 -0.14 -8.17 6.88
CA ASP A 274 -0.39 -9.52 7.42
C ASP A 274 0.88 -10.32 7.67
N GLY A 275 1.93 -10.12 6.87
CA GLY A 275 3.22 -10.79 7.03
C GLY A 275 4.11 -10.21 8.14
N ILE A 276 3.70 -9.08 8.74
CA ILE A 276 4.46 -8.37 9.79
C ILE A 276 3.74 -8.47 11.12
N LEU A 277 2.48 -8.03 11.21
CA LEU A 277 1.72 -8.07 12.46
C LEU A 277 1.03 -9.42 12.69
N GLY A 278 0.58 -10.07 11.62
CA GLY A 278 -0.15 -11.34 11.68
C GLY A 278 0.60 -12.47 12.40
N PRO A 279 1.89 -12.75 12.11
CA PRO A 279 2.63 -13.80 12.81
C PRO A 279 2.66 -13.62 14.33
N VAL A 280 2.76 -12.37 14.79
CA VAL A 280 2.80 -12.05 16.22
C VAL A 280 1.46 -12.34 16.85
N ILE A 281 0.38 -11.81 16.27
CA ILE A 281 -1.00 -11.97 16.76
C ILE A 281 -1.37 -13.45 16.83
N ARG A 282 -1.19 -14.19 15.72
CA ARG A 282 -1.51 -15.62 15.65
C ARG A 282 -0.70 -16.45 16.64
N THR A 283 0.57 -16.13 16.83
CA THR A 283 1.42 -16.84 17.81
C THR A 283 0.91 -16.66 19.23
N HIS A 284 0.52 -15.43 19.61
CA HIS A 284 -0.07 -15.16 20.92
C HIS A 284 -1.41 -15.90 21.09
N GLU A 285 -2.30 -15.81 20.10
CA GLU A 285 -3.61 -16.46 20.13
C GLU A 285 -3.51 -17.98 20.27
N ALA A 286 -2.60 -18.62 19.52
CA ALA A 286 -2.34 -20.06 19.58
C ALA A 286 -1.85 -20.51 20.98
N ASN A 287 -1.29 -19.60 21.77
CA ASN A 287 -0.82 -19.84 23.13
C ASN A 287 -1.79 -19.31 24.20
N GLY A 288 -3.03 -18.95 23.82
CA GLY A 288 -4.05 -18.42 24.74
C GLY A 288 -3.73 -17.02 25.29
N GLN A 289 -2.83 -16.29 24.63
CA GLN A 289 -2.43 -14.92 24.97
C GLN A 289 -2.99 -13.93 23.93
N LYS A 290 -2.81 -12.64 24.19
CA LYS A 290 -3.20 -11.57 23.26
C LYS A 290 -1.97 -10.71 22.95
N ALA A 291 -1.91 -10.21 21.72
CA ALA A 291 -1.00 -9.16 21.30
C ALA A 291 -1.80 -7.84 21.07
N PRO A 292 -2.34 -7.21 22.12
CA PRO A 292 -3.25 -6.08 22.00
C PRO A 292 -2.68 -4.90 21.19
N TYR A 293 -1.38 -4.63 21.26
CA TYR A 293 -0.79 -3.50 20.53
C TYR A 293 -0.69 -3.81 19.04
N CYS A 294 -0.13 -4.96 18.67
CA CYS A 294 -0.08 -5.39 17.27
C CYS A 294 -1.49 -5.53 16.66
N ASP A 295 -2.44 -6.13 17.39
CA ASP A 295 -3.83 -6.29 16.94
C ASP A 295 -4.53 -4.94 16.71
N THR A 296 -4.36 -3.99 17.63
CA THR A 296 -4.94 -2.65 17.48
C THR A 296 -4.40 -1.94 16.25
N ILE A 297 -3.10 -2.03 15.99
CA ILE A 297 -2.48 -1.38 14.82
C ILE A 297 -2.87 -2.09 13.51
N LEU A 298 -2.96 -3.42 13.51
CA LEU A 298 -3.46 -4.17 12.36
C LEU A 298 -4.88 -3.72 12.00
N ARG A 299 -5.81 -3.75 12.95
CA ARG A 299 -7.20 -3.32 12.75
C ARG A 299 -7.29 -1.86 12.30
N SER A 300 -6.44 -0.99 12.84
CA SER A 300 -6.39 0.42 12.48
C SER A 300 -5.91 0.63 11.04
N LEU A 301 -4.93 -0.16 10.59
CA LEU A 301 -4.45 -0.16 9.21
C LEU A 301 -5.48 -0.77 8.25
N GLU A 302 -6.15 -1.85 8.63
CA GLU A 302 -7.26 -2.43 7.88
C GLU A 302 -8.42 -1.45 7.76
N PHE A 303 -8.75 -0.72 8.83
CA PHE A 303 -9.76 0.33 8.77
C PHE A 303 -9.34 1.48 7.85
N LYS A 304 -8.11 1.98 8.02
CA LYS A 304 -7.58 3.13 7.28
C LYS A 304 -7.34 2.81 5.79
N TYR A 305 -6.82 1.63 5.48
CA TYR A 305 -6.34 1.25 4.13
C TYR A 305 -7.01 0.03 3.52
N GLY A 306 -7.67 -0.82 4.32
CA GLY A 306 -8.41 -2.01 3.88
C GLY A 306 -9.76 -1.69 3.21
N GLY A 307 -9.96 -0.46 2.73
CA GLY A 307 -11.07 -0.10 1.87
C GLY A 307 -12.30 0.49 2.55
N SER A 308 -12.21 0.93 3.82
CA SER A 308 -13.31 1.65 4.49
C SER A 308 -13.02 3.13 4.78
N PHE A 309 -12.17 3.76 3.97
CA PHE A 309 -12.28 5.17 3.62
C PHE A 309 -12.00 5.30 2.12
N ILE A 310 -13.06 5.37 1.33
CA ILE A 310 -12.95 5.92 -0.02
C ILE A 310 -12.58 7.40 0.19
N TYR A 311 -11.51 7.89 -0.44
CA TYR A 311 -11.44 9.32 -0.76
C TYR A 311 -12.53 9.59 -1.83
N CYS A 312 -13.80 9.43 -1.43
CA CYS A 312 -14.93 9.81 -2.25
C CYS A 312 -14.96 11.33 -2.29
N PRO A 313 -15.30 11.93 -3.44
CA PRO A 313 -15.79 13.29 -3.44
C PRO A 313 -16.88 13.40 -2.36
N ARG A 314 -16.80 14.40 -1.49
CA ARG A 314 -17.92 14.67 -0.56
C ARG A 314 -19.13 15.08 -1.39
N LEU A 315 -20.26 14.45 -1.14
CA LEU A 315 -21.50 14.75 -1.86
C LEU A 315 -22.11 16.04 -1.31
N THR A 316 -22.33 16.99 -2.20
CA THR A 316 -23.03 18.24 -1.91
C THR A 316 -24.25 18.37 -2.81
N VAL A 317 -25.13 19.30 -2.46
CA VAL A 317 -26.25 19.72 -3.28
C VAL A 317 -26.24 21.22 -3.43
N ASP A 318 -26.62 21.72 -4.60
CA ASP A 318 -26.88 23.14 -4.82
C ASP A 318 -28.26 23.29 -5.49
N MET A 319 -28.93 24.42 -5.24
CA MET A 319 -30.26 24.69 -5.75
C MET A 319 -30.29 25.99 -6.54
N VAL A 320 -30.67 25.90 -7.82
CA VAL A 320 -30.99 27.08 -8.64
C VAL A 320 -32.47 27.43 -8.44
N VAL A 321 -32.74 28.55 -7.77
CA VAL A 321 -34.11 29.03 -7.53
C VAL A 321 -34.40 30.23 -8.41
N LYS A 322 -35.38 30.10 -9.30
CA LYS A 322 -35.85 31.18 -10.19
C LYS A 322 -37.11 31.84 -9.66
N LYS A 323 -37.16 33.16 -9.71
CA LYS A 323 -38.37 33.98 -9.53
C LYS A 323 -38.35 35.08 -10.59
N ASP A 324 -39.33 35.07 -11.49
CA ASP A 324 -39.36 35.92 -12.67
C ASP A 324 -38.03 35.83 -13.47
N ASP A 325 -37.39 36.96 -13.78
CA ASP A 325 -36.07 37.03 -14.44
C ASP A 325 -34.89 37.10 -13.45
N CYS A 326 -35.08 36.56 -12.24
CA CYS A 326 -34.07 36.59 -11.18
C CYS A 326 -33.69 35.20 -10.67
N ILE A 327 -32.44 35.07 -10.23
CA ILE A 327 -31.87 33.89 -9.57
C ILE A 327 -31.54 34.23 -8.12
N LEU A 328 -31.87 33.32 -7.21
CA LEU A 328 -31.53 33.42 -5.80
C LEU A 328 -30.05 33.13 -5.57
N LEU A 329 -29.38 33.99 -4.82
CA LEU A 329 -28.04 33.74 -4.29
C LEU A 329 -27.99 34.05 -2.79
N ILE A 330 -27.09 33.37 -2.10
CA ILE A 330 -26.75 33.58 -0.70
C ILE A 330 -25.31 34.12 -0.57
N GLU A 331 -25.09 35.07 0.34
CA GLU A 331 -23.76 35.56 0.67
C GLU A 331 -23.18 34.70 1.79
N ARG A 332 -22.04 34.07 1.57
CA ARG A 332 -21.46 33.12 2.51
C ARG A 332 -20.82 33.80 3.71
N LYS A 333 -21.11 33.30 4.93
CA LYS A 333 -20.40 33.72 6.16
C LYS A 333 -18.97 33.18 6.24
N ASN A 334 -18.73 32.00 5.68
CA ASN A 334 -17.47 31.25 5.77
C ASN A 334 -16.73 31.16 4.44
N GLU A 335 -15.39 31.05 4.47
CA GLU A 335 -14.55 30.93 3.27
C GLU A 335 -14.97 29.72 2.38
N PRO A 336 -15.00 29.85 1.04
CA PRO A 336 -14.76 31.07 0.25
C PRO A 336 -15.85 32.12 0.41
N HIS A 337 -15.45 33.36 0.69
CA HIS A 337 -16.37 34.50 0.81
C HIS A 337 -16.83 34.97 -0.57
N GLY A 338 -18.13 35.27 -0.68
CA GLY A 338 -18.78 35.73 -1.90
C GLY A 338 -20.19 35.16 -2.03
N TRP A 339 -20.79 35.31 -3.20
CA TRP A 339 -22.15 34.83 -3.49
C TRP A 339 -22.16 33.38 -4.00
N ALA A 340 -23.12 32.59 -3.57
CA ALA A 340 -23.31 31.20 -3.98
C ALA A 340 -24.79 30.89 -4.20
N LEU A 341 -25.07 29.82 -4.95
CA LEU A 341 -26.35 29.14 -4.88
C LEU A 341 -26.54 28.59 -3.45
N PRO A 342 -27.77 28.54 -2.94
CA PRO A 342 -28.07 27.84 -1.70
C PRO A 342 -27.77 26.35 -1.86
N GLY A 343 -27.12 25.76 -0.85
CA GLY A 343 -26.58 24.41 -0.95
C GLY A 343 -25.59 24.05 0.15
N GLY A 344 -25.48 22.76 0.39
CA GLY A 344 -24.68 22.22 1.49
C GLY A 344 -24.35 20.74 1.31
N PHE A 345 -23.94 20.10 2.40
CA PHE A 345 -23.54 18.70 2.39
C PHE A 345 -24.77 17.80 2.55
N VAL A 346 -24.73 16.63 1.89
CA VAL A 346 -25.74 15.58 2.09
C VAL A 346 -25.38 14.78 3.32
N ASP A 347 -26.31 14.68 4.27
CA ASP A 347 -26.09 13.90 5.50
C ASP A 347 -26.16 12.40 5.23
N TYR A 348 -25.49 11.62 6.09
CA TYR A 348 -25.49 10.18 5.95
C TYR A 348 -26.91 9.60 6.18
N GLY A 349 -27.42 8.87 5.19
CA GLY A 349 -28.77 8.29 5.21
C GLY A 349 -29.87 9.22 4.70
N GLU A 350 -29.51 10.43 4.26
CA GLU A 350 -30.43 11.40 3.66
C GLU A 350 -30.58 11.16 2.14
N PHE A 351 -31.79 11.32 1.60
CA PHE A 351 -31.96 11.38 0.15
C PHE A 351 -31.42 12.70 -0.39
N VAL A 352 -30.74 12.67 -1.53
CA VAL A 352 -30.09 13.86 -2.13
C VAL A 352 -31.11 14.96 -2.44
N GLU A 353 -32.32 14.58 -2.87
CA GLU A 353 -33.44 15.49 -3.08
C GLU A 353 -33.86 16.19 -1.79
N ASP A 354 -33.88 15.47 -0.67
CA ASP A 354 -34.31 16.00 0.62
C ASP A 354 -33.27 16.95 1.20
N ALA A 355 -31.98 16.63 1.04
CA ALA A 355 -30.87 17.54 1.37
C ALA A 355 -31.01 18.87 0.62
N ALA A 356 -31.29 18.82 -0.69
CA ALA A 356 -31.42 20.03 -1.51
C ALA A 356 -32.58 20.93 -1.05
N LYS A 357 -33.69 20.33 -0.56
CA LYS A 357 -34.84 21.07 -0.01
C LYS A 357 -34.55 21.61 1.39
N ARG A 358 -33.88 20.81 2.23
CA ARG A 358 -33.47 21.17 3.59
C ARG A 358 -32.54 22.37 3.56
N GLU A 359 -31.45 22.30 2.78
CA GLU A 359 -30.47 23.38 2.63
C GLU A 359 -31.13 24.67 2.11
N LEU A 360 -32.02 24.57 1.11
CA LEU A 360 -32.76 25.75 0.63
C LEU A 360 -33.60 26.40 1.74
N LEU A 361 -34.31 25.57 2.52
CA LEU A 361 -35.16 26.05 3.61
C LEU A 361 -34.34 26.66 4.74
N GLU A 362 -33.24 26.01 5.15
CA GLU A 362 -32.37 26.44 6.24
C GLU A 362 -31.62 27.73 5.90
N GLU A 363 -31.14 27.89 4.67
CA GLU A 363 -30.34 29.06 4.28
C GLU A 363 -31.19 30.26 3.83
N THR A 364 -32.40 30.03 3.32
CA THR A 364 -33.20 31.08 2.68
C THR A 364 -34.66 31.17 3.12
N GLY A 365 -35.14 30.27 3.98
CA GLY A 365 -36.53 30.22 4.42
C GLY A 365 -37.54 29.86 3.32
N ILE A 366 -37.07 29.41 2.15
CA ILE A 366 -37.93 29.04 1.02
C ILE A 366 -38.19 27.53 1.06
N GLU A 367 -39.46 27.15 1.18
CA GLU A 367 -39.88 25.77 0.96
C GLU A 367 -39.86 25.45 -0.55
N ALA A 368 -39.08 24.44 -0.92
CA ALA A 368 -39.02 23.96 -2.28
C ALA A 368 -40.35 23.27 -2.68
N GLY A 369 -40.83 23.58 -3.89
CA GLY A 369 -41.93 22.85 -4.51
C GLY A 369 -41.44 21.57 -5.20
N GLU A 370 -41.89 21.35 -6.43
CA GLU A 370 -41.28 20.34 -7.30
C GLU A 370 -39.84 20.79 -7.66
N ILE A 371 -38.88 19.86 -7.57
CA ILE A 371 -37.49 20.09 -7.91
C ILE A 371 -37.11 19.21 -9.10
N HIS A 372 -36.26 19.72 -9.97
CA HIS A 372 -35.80 19.01 -11.17
C HIS A 372 -34.28 18.95 -11.20
N LEU A 373 -33.72 17.79 -11.56
CA LEU A 373 -32.27 17.62 -11.66
C LEU A 373 -31.72 18.42 -12.85
N LEU A 374 -30.76 19.31 -12.58
CA LEU A 374 -30.00 20.02 -13.61
C LEU A 374 -28.82 19.18 -14.12
N GLY A 375 -28.08 18.57 -13.19
CA GLY A 375 -26.90 17.75 -13.48
C GLY A 375 -26.01 17.51 -12.27
N VAL A 376 -24.88 16.86 -12.51
CA VAL A 376 -23.84 16.56 -11.51
C VAL A 376 -22.55 17.29 -11.89
N TYR A 377 -21.96 18.00 -10.94
CA TYR A 377 -20.77 18.83 -11.09
C TYR A 377 -19.65 18.29 -10.20
N SER A 378 -18.64 17.68 -10.82
CA SER A 378 -17.64 16.86 -10.12
C SER A 378 -16.20 17.19 -10.52
N ASP A 379 -15.91 18.43 -10.91
CA ASP A 379 -14.54 18.86 -11.16
C ASP A 379 -13.75 18.84 -9.83
N PRO A 380 -12.64 18.08 -9.71
CA PRO A 380 -11.86 18.01 -8.47
C PRO A 380 -11.35 19.37 -7.97
N ALA A 381 -11.26 20.38 -8.84
CA ALA A 381 -10.82 21.73 -8.51
C ALA A 381 -11.97 22.70 -8.15
N ARG A 382 -13.24 22.27 -8.16
CA ARG A 382 -14.41 23.14 -7.94
C ARG A 382 -14.42 23.83 -6.57
N ASP A 383 -13.86 23.17 -5.55
CA ASP A 383 -13.72 23.70 -4.21
C ASP A 383 -12.27 23.52 -3.71
N LYS A 384 -11.61 24.63 -3.44
CA LYS A 384 -10.23 24.65 -2.90
C LYS A 384 -10.09 24.00 -1.52
N ARG A 385 -11.19 23.77 -0.80
CA ARG A 385 -11.23 23.13 0.52
C ARG A 385 -11.22 21.59 0.45
N GLY A 386 -11.38 21.03 -0.75
CA GLY A 386 -11.31 19.58 -1.00
C GLY A 386 -12.29 19.11 -2.08
N HIS A 387 -12.07 17.89 -2.58
CA HIS A 387 -12.87 17.32 -3.66
C HIS A 387 -14.33 17.09 -3.23
N THR A 388 -15.26 17.79 -3.90
CA THR A 388 -16.70 17.62 -3.76
C THR A 388 -17.32 17.28 -5.11
N ALA A 389 -18.45 16.57 -5.09
CA ALA A 389 -19.33 16.42 -6.25
C ALA A 389 -20.70 16.96 -5.86
N SER A 390 -21.21 17.94 -6.62
CA SER A 390 -22.52 18.53 -6.33
C SER A 390 -23.59 18.01 -7.27
N VAL A 391 -24.70 17.56 -6.71
CA VAL A 391 -25.93 17.27 -7.45
C VAL A 391 -26.78 18.53 -7.41
N VAL A 392 -26.99 19.13 -8.58
CA VAL A 392 -27.65 20.43 -8.67
C VAL A 392 -29.08 20.25 -9.13
N TYR A 393 -30.02 20.82 -8.38
CA TYR A 393 -31.43 20.86 -8.71
C TYR A 393 -31.86 22.29 -9.06
N TYR A 394 -33.03 22.44 -9.68
CA TYR A 394 -33.66 23.73 -9.85
C TYR A 394 -35.15 23.70 -9.52
N THR A 395 -35.68 24.84 -9.10
CA THR A 395 -37.10 25.05 -8.80
C THR A 395 -37.50 26.51 -9.00
N THR A 396 -38.79 26.81 -8.85
CA THR A 396 -39.35 28.16 -8.92
C THR A 396 -39.90 28.61 -7.58
N ALA A 397 -39.60 29.83 -7.15
CA ALA A 397 -40.13 30.41 -5.92
C ALA A 397 -41.20 31.46 -6.20
N LYS A 398 -42.16 31.59 -5.27
CA LYS A 398 -43.23 32.61 -5.30
C LYS A 398 -43.04 33.72 -4.26
N ARG A 399 -42.14 33.52 -3.28
CA ARG A 399 -41.87 34.43 -2.15
C ARG A 399 -40.43 34.91 -2.19
N ASP A 400 -40.15 36.01 -1.50
CA ASP A 400 -38.79 36.54 -1.31
C ASP A 400 -38.05 35.77 -0.20
N PRO A 401 -36.71 35.65 -0.26
CA PRO A 401 -35.94 34.88 0.71
C PRO A 401 -35.77 35.61 2.04
N ILE A 402 -35.57 34.86 3.11
CA ILE A 402 -35.17 35.33 4.44
C ILE A 402 -33.87 34.60 4.79
N ALA A 403 -32.76 35.32 5.00
CA ALA A 403 -31.46 34.70 5.25
C ALA A 403 -31.46 33.89 6.57
N GLY A 404 -30.90 32.68 6.52
CA GLY A 404 -30.79 31.75 7.66
C GLY A 404 -29.35 31.48 8.14
N ASP A 405 -29.10 30.28 8.65
CA ASP A 405 -27.97 30.00 9.56
C ASP A 405 -26.58 30.20 8.91
N ASP A 406 -26.36 29.75 7.67
CA ASP A 406 -25.05 29.87 7.00
C ASP A 406 -24.93 31.05 6.00
N ALA A 407 -26.06 31.69 5.69
CA ALA A 407 -26.14 32.84 4.80
C ALA A 407 -26.07 34.16 5.59
N LYS A 408 -25.16 35.06 5.19
CA LYS A 408 -25.08 36.43 5.71
C LYS A 408 -26.21 37.31 5.16
N ASN A 409 -26.57 37.07 3.90
CA ASN A 409 -27.69 37.68 3.18
C ASN A 409 -28.22 36.67 2.15
N ALA A 410 -29.50 36.77 1.78
CA ALA A 410 -30.11 36.00 0.69
C ALA A 410 -30.91 36.96 -0.19
N LYS A 411 -30.70 36.95 -1.51
CA LYS A 411 -31.31 37.91 -2.43
C LYS A 411 -31.50 37.36 -3.83
N PHE A 412 -32.58 37.78 -4.49
CA PHE A 412 -32.77 37.60 -5.92
C PHE A 412 -31.97 38.63 -6.74
N PHE A 413 -31.16 38.15 -7.66
CA PHE A 413 -30.41 38.96 -8.63
C PHE A 413 -31.00 38.77 -10.03
N THR A 414 -31.19 39.87 -10.76
CA THR A 414 -31.59 39.78 -12.17
C THR A 414 -30.54 39.00 -12.95
N ILE A 415 -30.95 38.17 -13.91
CA ILE A 415 -30.02 37.35 -14.72
C ILE A 415 -28.93 38.19 -15.41
N ARG A 416 -29.24 39.45 -15.76
CA ARG A 416 -28.28 40.39 -16.39
C ARG A 416 -27.40 41.17 -15.38
N GLY A 417 -27.67 41.02 -14.09
CA GLY A 417 -27.04 41.77 -13.00
C GLY A 417 -26.57 40.85 -11.88
N LEU A 418 -26.01 39.69 -12.24
CA LEU A 418 -25.37 38.79 -11.29
C LEU A 418 -24.09 39.44 -10.73
N PRO A 419 -23.78 39.22 -9.44
CA PRO A 419 -22.56 39.75 -8.82
C PRO A 419 -21.30 39.14 -9.45
N ASP A 420 -20.18 39.86 -9.37
CA ASP A 420 -18.90 39.42 -9.93
C ASP A 420 -18.19 38.39 -9.05
N ASP A 421 -18.41 38.44 -7.73
CA ASP A 421 -17.79 37.61 -6.70
C ASP A 421 -18.58 36.33 -6.39
N ILE A 422 -19.12 35.67 -7.43
CA ILE A 422 -19.73 34.34 -7.29
C ILE A 422 -18.63 33.30 -7.07
N VAL A 423 -18.73 32.54 -5.99
CA VAL A 423 -17.74 31.53 -5.60
C VAL A 423 -18.06 30.14 -6.16
N PHE A 424 -17.08 29.24 -6.07
CA PHE A 424 -17.11 27.89 -6.66
C PHE A 424 -17.31 27.94 -8.19
N ASP A 425 -17.88 26.88 -8.76
CA ASP A 425 -18.29 26.79 -10.16
C ASP A 425 -19.73 27.28 -10.40
N HIS A 426 -20.33 28.02 -9.45
CA HIS A 426 -21.75 28.37 -9.48
C HIS A 426 -22.13 29.26 -10.67
N LYS A 427 -21.20 30.09 -11.16
CA LYS A 427 -21.42 30.89 -12.39
C LYS A 427 -21.60 29.99 -13.62
N LYS A 428 -20.87 28.87 -13.70
CA LYS A 428 -21.03 27.85 -14.74
C LYS A 428 -22.37 27.14 -14.59
N ILE A 429 -22.72 26.72 -13.38
CA ILE A 429 -24.01 26.07 -13.06
C ILE A 429 -25.20 26.94 -13.50
N ILE A 430 -25.18 28.23 -13.18
CA ILE A 430 -26.24 29.17 -13.58
C ILE A 430 -26.32 29.29 -15.10
N ASN A 431 -25.18 29.38 -15.80
CA ASN A 431 -25.18 29.43 -17.27
C ASN A 431 -25.74 28.15 -17.89
N ASP A 432 -25.38 26.98 -17.37
CA ASP A 432 -25.90 25.70 -17.83
C ASP A 432 -27.43 25.60 -17.64
N TYR A 433 -27.94 26.12 -16.52
CA TYR A 433 -29.39 26.25 -16.29
C TYR A 433 -30.07 27.14 -17.34
N LEU A 434 -29.51 28.31 -17.62
CA LEU A 434 -30.09 29.26 -18.60
C LEU A 434 -30.06 28.74 -20.05
N ILE A 435 -29.21 27.76 -20.36
CA ILE A 435 -29.17 27.10 -21.67
C ILE A 435 -30.21 25.97 -21.75
N LYS A 436 -30.46 25.28 -20.64
CA LYS A 436 -31.34 24.10 -20.58
C LYS A 436 -32.80 24.41 -20.28
N SER A 437 -33.10 25.57 -19.68
CA SER A 437 -34.44 26.06 -19.33
C SER A 437 -34.90 27.17 -20.24
#